data_AF-A0A0P1EV98-F1
#
_entry.id   AF-A0A0P1EV98-F1
#
_cell.length_a   1.000
_cell.length_b   1.000
_cell.length_c   1.000
_cell.angle_alpha   90.00
_cell.angle_beta   90.00
_cell.angle_gamma   90.00
#
_symmetry.space_group_name_H-M   'P 1'
#
loop_
_entity.id
_entity.type
_entity.pdbx_description
1 polymer ?
#
loop_
_entity_poly.entity_id
_entity_poly.type
_entity_poly.pdbx_seq_one_letter_code
_entity_poly.pdbx_strand_id
1 'polypeptide(L)'
;MVASSFNLADTMGLIDPFRAVNCLDGKPDFEWNFGSETGGYCVTSNGEGISIVALSDVDVTDTMVASTSWTLERYLTRKTDNAMRH
;
A
#
# COMPACT_ATOMS: atom_id res chain seq x y z
N MET A 1 0.50 -1.50 -3.29
CA MET A 1 1.87 -0.95 -3.43
C MET A 1 1.88 0.54 -3.17
N VAL A 2 2.93 1.04 -2.54
CA VAL A 2 3.14 2.47 -2.28
C VAL A 2 4.38 2.99 -2.99
N ALA A 3 4.29 4.21 -3.52
CA ALA A 3 5.46 4.95 -4.01
C ALA A 3 6.21 5.64 -2.86
N SER A 4 7.44 6.10 -3.11
CA SER A 4 8.17 6.95 -2.15
C SER A 4 7.34 8.19 -1.82
N SER A 5 7.28 8.59 -0.55
CA SER A 5 6.54 9.76 -0.10
C SER A 5 5.06 9.76 -0.52
N PHE A 6 4.41 8.58 -0.56
CA PHE A 6 2.97 8.49 -0.84
C PHE A 6 2.12 9.24 0.19
N ASN A 7 0.88 9.58 -0.20
CA ASN A 7 -0.06 10.22 0.71
C ASN A 7 -0.67 9.19 1.68
N LEU A 8 -0.16 9.17 2.91
CA LEU A 8 -0.64 8.23 3.94
C LEU A 8 -2.10 8.48 4.30
N ALA A 9 -2.54 9.73 4.38
CA ALA A 9 -3.91 10.07 4.76
C ALA A 9 -4.92 9.55 3.73
N ASP A 10 -4.67 9.75 2.44
CA ASP A 10 -5.53 9.23 1.37
C ASP A 10 -5.53 7.70 1.36
N THR A 11 -4.38 7.08 1.63
CA THR A 11 -4.26 5.62 1.69
C THR A 11 -5.04 5.04 2.86
N MET A 12 -4.96 5.67 4.04
CA MET A 12 -5.73 5.25 5.21
C MET A 12 -7.23 5.47 4.99
N GLY A 13 -7.63 6.56 4.34
CA GLY A 13 -9.04 6.78 3.98
C GLY A 13 -9.64 5.68 3.09
N LEU A 14 -8.81 4.98 2.31
CA LEU A 14 -9.22 3.79 1.56
C LEU A 14 -9.31 2.52 2.44
N ILE A 15 -8.40 2.38 3.41
CA ILE A 15 -8.30 1.20 4.30
C ILE A 15 -9.36 1.23 5.41
N ASP A 16 -9.69 2.42 5.92
CA ASP A 16 -10.53 2.62 7.09
C ASP A 16 -11.91 1.96 7.01
N PRO A 17 -12.62 1.95 5.86
CA PRO A 17 -13.87 1.22 5.74
C PRO A 17 -13.73 -0.30 6.00
N PHE A 18 -12.67 -0.93 5.48
CA PHE A 18 -12.41 -2.35 5.70
C PHE A 18 -12.06 -2.63 7.16
N ARG A 19 -11.27 -1.74 7.76
CA ARG A 19 -10.96 -1.77 9.19
C ARG A 19 -12.23 -1.68 10.03
N ALA A 20 -13.16 -0.79 9.66
CA ALA A 20 -14.43 -0.64 10.37
C ALA A 20 -15.27 -1.92 10.31
N VAL A 21 -15.33 -2.59 9.15
CA VAL A 21 -16.01 -3.89 9.02
C VAL A 21 -15.40 -4.93 9.96
N ASN A 22 -14.07 -5.09 9.94
CA ASN A 22 -13.38 -6.01 10.85
C ASN A 22 -13.71 -5.72 12.34
N CYS A 23 -13.78 -4.44 12.72
CA CYS A 23 -14.13 -4.05 14.09
C CYS A 23 -15.58 -4.38 14.46
N LEU A 24 -16.53 -4.22 13.52
CA LEU A 24 -17.94 -4.52 13.75
C LEU A 24 -18.21 -6.02 13.82
N ASP A 25 -17.55 -6.80 12.96
CA ASP A 25 -17.72 -8.25 12.90
C ASP A 25 -16.83 -9.00 13.92
N GLY A 26 -15.85 -8.30 14.51
CA GLY A 26 -14.91 -8.86 15.48
C GLY A 26 -13.95 -9.88 14.89
N LYS A 27 -13.75 -9.85 13.56
CA LYS A 27 -12.94 -10.80 12.81
C LYS A 27 -12.03 -10.07 11.82
N PRO A 28 -10.88 -10.64 11.47
CA PRO A 28 -9.99 -10.06 10.46
C PRO A 28 -10.44 -10.49 9.05
N ASP A 29 -11.63 -10.07 8.62
CA ASP A 29 -12.14 -10.42 7.29
C ASP A 29 -11.33 -9.77 6.15
N PHE A 30 -10.70 -8.62 6.45
CA PHE A 30 -9.79 -7.92 5.54
C PHE A 30 -8.42 -7.70 6.17
N GLU A 31 -7.37 -8.06 5.45
CA GLU A 31 -5.98 -7.77 5.82
C GLU A 31 -5.32 -6.89 4.76
N TRP A 32 -4.34 -6.10 5.16
CA TRP A 32 -3.60 -5.24 4.23
C TRP A 32 -2.14 -5.13 4.62
N ASN A 33 -1.29 -4.99 3.61
CA ASN A 33 0.13 -4.74 3.76
C ASN A 33 0.52 -3.50 2.93
N PHE A 34 1.36 -2.65 3.50
CA PHE A 34 2.04 -1.62 2.71
C PHE A 34 3.24 -2.26 2.03
N GLY A 35 3.16 -2.45 0.72
CA GLY A 35 4.21 -3.09 -0.07
C GLY A 35 4.94 -2.14 -1.01
N SER A 36 6.24 -2.34 -1.20
CA SER A 36 7.04 -1.73 -2.29
C SER A 36 7.95 -2.76 -2.92
N GLU A 37 8.58 -2.42 -4.04
CA GLU A 37 9.47 -3.35 -4.75
C GLU A 37 10.56 -3.95 -3.86
N THR A 38 11.15 -3.15 -2.97
CA THR A 38 12.26 -3.57 -2.11
C THR A 38 11.88 -3.76 -0.64
N GLY A 39 10.69 -3.32 -0.23
CA GLY A 39 10.34 -3.17 1.18
C GLY A 39 11.21 -2.12 1.88
N GLY A 40 11.25 -2.20 3.22
CA GLY A 40 12.09 -1.38 4.08
C GLY A 40 11.32 -0.26 4.79
N TYR A 41 11.99 0.84 5.11
CA TYR A 41 11.37 1.98 5.78
C TYR A 41 11.07 3.09 4.78
N CYS A 42 9.84 3.61 4.80
CA CYS A 42 9.42 4.70 3.93
C CYS A 42 8.93 5.87 4.77
N VAL A 43 9.42 7.07 4.47
CA VAL A 43 8.86 8.32 4.99
C VAL A 43 7.75 8.76 4.03
N THR A 44 6.55 8.91 4.55
CA THR A 44 5.36 9.32 3.80
C THR A 44 5.31 10.84 3.61
N SER A 45 4.38 11.36 2.80
CA SER A 45 4.37 12.79 2.45
C SER A 45 4.14 13.74 3.65
N ASN A 46 3.57 13.23 4.75
CA ASN A 46 3.35 14.01 5.97
C ASN A 46 4.52 13.91 6.97
N GLY A 47 5.61 13.23 6.60
CA GLY A 47 6.79 13.05 7.44
C GLY A 47 6.72 11.85 8.40
N GLU A 48 5.59 11.14 8.47
CA GLU A 48 5.51 9.89 9.23
C GLU A 48 6.25 8.78 8.52
N GLY A 49 7.02 8.00 9.26
CA GLY A 49 7.73 6.87 8.70
C GLY A 49 7.09 5.54 9.07
N ILE A 50 6.97 4.67 8.07
CA ILE A 50 6.26 3.39 8.15
C ILE A 50 7.12 2.27 7.58
N SER A 51 7.00 1.08 8.18
CA SER A 51 7.59 -0.14 7.64
C SER A 51 6.78 -0.66 6.46
N ILE A 52 7.48 -1.00 5.40
CA ILE A 52 6.96 -1.49 4.12
C ILE A 52 7.51 -2.90 3.90
N VAL A 53 6.65 -3.84 3.50
CA VAL A 53 7.09 -5.19 3.11
C VAL A 53 7.57 -5.19 1.65
N ALA A 54 8.53 -6.05 1.33
CA ALA A 54 8.88 -6.24 -0.08
C ALA A 54 7.74 -7.01 -0.76
N LEU A 55 7.36 -6.60 -1.96
CA LEU A 55 6.30 -7.28 -2.72
C LEU A 55 6.65 -8.74 -3.04
N SER A 56 7.95 -9.09 -3.06
CA SER A 56 8.40 -10.48 -3.16
C SER A 56 8.05 -11.35 -1.94
N ASP A 57 7.79 -10.72 -0.79
CA ASP A 57 7.55 -11.40 0.48
C ASP A 57 6.04 -11.50 0.80
N VAL A 58 5.20 -10.98 -0.10
CA VAL A 58 3.74 -11.08 0.00
C VAL A 58 3.28 -12.31 -0.76
N ASP A 59 2.76 -13.30 -0.03
CA ASP A 59 2.48 -14.65 -0.56
C ASP A 59 1.24 -14.68 -1.48
N VAL A 60 0.14 -14.06 -1.05
CA VAL A 60 -1.13 -13.97 -1.80
C VAL A 60 -1.78 -12.61 -1.54
N THR A 61 -2.40 -12.02 -2.56
CA THR A 61 -3.18 -10.79 -2.42
C THR A 61 -4.36 -10.82 -3.39
N ASP A 62 -5.58 -10.68 -2.87
CA ASP A 62 -6.80 -10.66 -3.71
C ASP A 62 -6.96 -9.34 -4.48
N THR A 63 -6.41 -8.24 -3.94
CA THR A 63 -6.54 -6.91 -4.55
C THR A 63 -5.31 -6.06 -4.28
N MET A 64 -4.73 -5.50 -5.33
CA MET A 64 -3.59 -4.60 -5.26
C MET A 64 -4.01 -3.17 -5.63
N VAL A 65 -3.79 -2.23 -4.70
CA VAL A 65 -3.99 -0.80 -4.95
C VAL A 65 -2.64 -0.11 -5.02
N ALA A 66 -2.44 0.74 -6.03
CA ALA A 66 -1.30 1.64 -6.09
C ALA A 66 -1.65 2.97 -5.45
N SER A 67 -0.89 3.37 -4.43
CA SER A 67 -1.02 4.67 -3.77
C SER A 67 0.23 5.52 -4.00
N THR A 68 0.02 6.77 -4.40
CA THR A 68 1.06 7.75 -4.64
C THR A 68 0.64 9.13 -4.11
N SER A 69 1.60 10.03 -3.96
CA SER A 69 1.31 11.45 -3.80
C SER A 69 1.21 12.11 -5.18
N TRP A 70 1.26 13.44 -5.22
CA TRP A 70 1.39 14.21 -6.45
C TRP A 70 2.61 13.69 -7.25
N THR A 71 2.44 13.46 -8.55
CA THR A 71 3.38 12.84 -9.51
C THR A 71 3.31 11.31 -9.70
N LEU A 72 2.12 10.75 -9.92
CA LEU A 72 1.89 9.34 -10.31
C LEU A 72 2.77 8.93 -11.52
N GLU A 73 2.92 9.80 -12.53
CA GLU A 73 3.69 9.51 -13.74
C GLU A 73 5.20 9.27 -13.52
N ARG A 74 5.77 9.70 -12.39
CA ARG A 74 7.19 9.48 -12.09
C ARG A 74 7.50 8.09 -11.52
N TYR A 75 6.48 7.39 -11.02
CA TYR A 75 6.67 6.15 -10.25
C TYR A 75 6.06 4.91 -10.89
N LEU A 76 5.27 5.08 -11.96
CA LEU A 76 4.83 3.98 -12.81
C LEU A 76 5.99 3.51 -13.70
N THR A 77 6.92 2.76 -13.12
CA THR A 77 7.97 2.09 -13.89
C THR A 77 7.41 0.82 -14.55
N ARG A 78 8.05 0.33 -15.64
CA ARG A 78 7.68 -0.96 -16.28
C ARG A 78 7.63 -2.13 -15.29
N LYS A 79 8.47 -2.11 -14.25
CA LYS A 79 8.56 -3.17 -13.25
C LYS A 79 7.36 -3.12 -12.29
N THR A 80 6.94 -1.91 -11.91
CA THR A 80 5.72 -1.66 -11.13
C THR A 80 4.45 -2.03 -11.90
N ASP A 81 4.37 -1.68 -13.19
CA ASP A 81 3.25 -2.05 -14.07
C ASP A 81 3.13 -3.58 -14.20
N ASN A 82 4.25 -4.29 -14.38
CA ASN A 82 4.24 -5.75 -14.44
C ASN A 82 3.77 -6.41 -13.12
N ALA A 83 4.10 -5.81 -11.97
CA ALA A 83 3.67 -6.32 -10.66
C ALA A 83 2.16 -6.11 -10.39
N MET A 84 1.50 -5.14 -11.05
CA MET A 84 0.05 -4.93 -10.93
C MET A 84 -0.79 -5.76 -11.91
N ARG A 85 -0.16 -6.39 -12.91
CA ARG A 85 -0.85 -7.16 -13.97
C ARG A 85 -0.98 -8.66 -13.66
N HIS A 86 -0.38 -9.11 -12.56
CA HIS A 86 -0.46 -10.47 -12.06
C HIS A 86 -1.12 -10.46 -10.68
#